data_AF-A0A5N4AYV2-F1
#
_entry.id   AF-A0A5N4AYV2-F1
#
_cell.length_a   1.000
_cell.length_b   1.000
_cell.length_c   1.000
_cell.angle_alpha   90.00
_cell.angle_beta   90.00
_cell.angle_gamma   90.00
#
_symmetry.space_group_name_H-M   'P 1'
#
loop_
_entity.id
_entity.type
_entity.pdbx_description
1 polymer ?
#
loop_
_entity_poly.entity_id
_entity_poly.type
_entity_poly.pdbx_seq_one_letter_code
_entity_poly.pdbx_strand_id
1 'polypeptide(L)' 'MYMDMVNLYGWAQSQCLPLNNFKWLSEAKLKSLTPEAILNTPDDAIEGLILEVDLSYPRQLHDQHKSIPFCQHRYP' A
#
# COMPACT_ATOMS: atom_id res chain seq x y z
N MET A 1 -7.76 -0.20 -23.47
CA MET A 1 -7.02 1.04 -23.11
C MET A 1 -5.58 0.62 -22.86
N TYR A 2 -4.60 1.23 -23.54
CA TYR A 2 -3.18 0.95 -23.34
C TYR A 2 -2.60 2.14 -22.57
N MET A 3 -2.14 1.90 -21.34
CA MET A 3 -1.62 2.93 -20.45
C MET A 3 -0.16 2.58 -20.18
N ASP A 4 0.74 3.45 -20.67
CA ASP A 4 2.18 3.32 -20.49
C ASP A 4 2.69 4.57 -19.80
N MET A 5 3.55 4.38 -18.81
CA MET A 5 4.10 5.46 -18.01
C MET A 5 5.57 5.61 -18.39
N VAL A 6 5.93 6.75 -18.99
CA VAL A 6 7.30 7.03 -19.41
C VAL A 6 8.18 7.08 -18.16
N ASN A 7 9.14 6.14 -18.06
CA ASN A 7 10.09 6.02 -16.95
C ASN A 7 9.44 5.77 -15.57
N LEU A 8 8.47 4.85 -15.50
CA LEU A 8 7.83 4.43 -14.24
C LEU A 8 8.83 4.13 -13.12
N TYR A 9 9.94 3.45 -13.44
CA TYR A 9 10.93 3.08 -12.45
C TYR A 9 11.66 4.30 -11.87
N GLY A 10 12.06 5.25 -12.72
CA GLY A 10 12.70 6.48 -12.26
C GLY A 10 11.75 7.34 -11.41
N TRP A 11 10.46 7.38 -11.77
CA TRP A 11 9.46 8.05 -10.95
C TRP A 11 9.29 7.38 -9.58
N ALA A 12 9.20 6.04 -9.54
CA ALA A 12 9.08 5.27 -8.30
C ALA A 12 10.32 5.43 -7.40
N GLN A 13 11.52 5.44 -7.97
CA GLN A 13 12.76 5.67 -7.23
C GLN A 13 12.91 7.10 -6.69
N SER A 14 12.21 8.06 -7.29
CA SER A 14 12.20 9.46 -6.84
C SER A 14 11.24 9.69 -5.67
N GLN A 15 10.41 8.71 -5.31
CA GLN A 15 9.49 8.81 -4.17
C GLN A 15 10.25 8.69 -2.84
N CYS A 16 9.68 9.23 -1.77
CA CYS A 16 10.21 9.10 -0.43
C CYS A 16 10.22 7.62 0.00
N LEU A 17 11.40 7.09 0.30
CA LEU A 17 11.59 5.72 0.77
C LEU A 17 12.02 5.71 2.24
N PRO A 18 11.50 4.80 3.06
CA PRO A 18 11.94 4.67 4.45
C PRO A 18 13.38 4.14 4.49
N LEU A 19 14.31 4.93 5.04
CA LEU A 19 15.74 4.61 5.05
C LEU A 19 16.22 3.94 6.34
N ASN A 20 15.68 4.33 7.50
CA ASN A 20 16.15 3.84 8.80
C ASN A 20 15.08 3.98 9.91
N ASN A 21 15.45 3.59 11.13
CA ASN A 21 14.64 3.75 12.35
C ASN A 21 13.29 3.01 12.38
N PHE A 22 13.22 1.85 11.74
CA PHE A 22 12.07 0.96 11.87
C PHE A 22 11.85 0.56 13.32
N LYS A 23 10.69 0.90 13.87
CA LYS A 23 10.29 0.58 15.23
C LYS A 23 8.85 0.09 15.22
N TRP A 24 8.58 -0.90 16.05
CA TRP A 24 7.22 -1.35 16.31
C TRP A 24 6.44 -0.25 17.03
N LEU A 25 5.18 -0.04 16.62
CA LEU A 25 4.27 0.88 17.29
C LEU A 25 3.89 0.34 18.67
N SER A 26 3.69 1.25 19.63
CA SER A 26 3.12 0.89 20.93
C SER A 26 1.64 0.53 20.77
N GLU A 27 1.13 -0.33 21.66
CA GLU A 27 -0.27 -0.79 21.63
C GLU A 27 -1.28 0.37 21.68
N ALA A 28 -0.96 1.45 22.41
CA ALA A 28 -1.78 2.65 22.46
C ALA A 28 -1.85 3.37 21.11
N LYS A 29 -0.72 3.47 20.40
CA LYS A 29 -0.65 4.10 19.08
C LYS A 29 -1.30 3.23 18.01
N LEU A 30 -1.19 1.90 18.14
CA LEU A 30 -1.89 0.95 17.27
C LEU A 30 -3.42 1.05 17.43
N LYS A 31 -3.94 1.16 18.66
CA LYS A 31 -5.38 1.32 18.91
C LYS A 31 -5.93 2.68 18.46
N SER A 32 -5.08 3.71 18.46
CA SER A 32 -5.40 5.05 17.97
C SER A 32 -5.35 5.15 16.44
N LEU A 33 -4.82 4.15 15.76
CA LEU A 33 -4.58 4.18 14.32
C LEU A 33 -5.90 3.84 13.60
N THR A 34 -6.55 4.86 13.02
CA THR A 34 -7.76 4.69 12.23
C THR A 34 -7.41 4.58 10.74
N PRO A 35 -8.24 3.89 9.92
CA PRO A 35 -8.05 3.83 8.47
C PRO A 35 -7.96 5.22 7.83
N GLU A 36 -8.76 6.17 8.32
CA GLU A 36 -8.73 7.55 7.85
C GLU A 36 -7.40 8.25 8.17
N ALA A 37 -6.82 8.00 9.34
CA ALA A 37 -5.51 8.56 9.68
C ALA A 37 -4.39 8.00 8.78
N ILE A 38 -4.47 6.70 8.41
CA ILE A 38 -3.52 6.08 7.49
C ILE A 38 -3.65 6.72 6.10
N LEU A 39 -4.87 6.79 5.56
CA LEU A 39 -5.13 7.28 4.21
C LEU A 39 -4.85 8.78 4.05
N ASN A 40 -4.91 9.55 5.14
CA ASN A 40 -4.58 10.98 5.15
C ASN A 40 -3.11 11.27 5.50
N THR A 41 -2.28 10.25 5.71
CA THR A 41 -0.83 10.46 5.91
C THR A 41 -0.21 10.89 4.57
N PRO A 42 0.50 12.03 4.51
CA PRO A 42 1.10 12.51 3.26
C PRO A 42 2.28 11.63 2.82
N ASP A 43 2.48 11.49 1.51
CA ASP A 43 3.57 10.69 0.93
C ASP A 43 4.98 11.23 1.28
N ASP A 44 5.08 12.53 1.54
CA ASP A 44 6.28 13.26 1.95
C ASP A 44 6.41 13.41 3.49
N ALA A 45 5.64 12.63 4.25
CA ALA A 45 5.75 12.59 5.71
C ALA A 45 7.17 12.20 6.16
N ILE A 46 7.62 12.84 7.25
CA ILE A 46 8.92 12.52 7.89
C ILE A 46 8.91 11.11 8.49
N GLU A 47 7.76 10.67 9.01
CA GLU A 47 7.56 9.33 9.56
C GLU A 47 6.51 8.60 8.72
N GLY A 48 6.90 7.46 8.14
CA GLY A 48 5.99 6.55 7.43
C GLY A 48 5.52 5.38 8.29
N LEU A 49 4.50 4.67 7.83
CA LEU A 49 3.93 3.49 8.48
C LEU A 49 4.04 2.28 7.54
N ILE A 50 4.56 1.16 8.06
CA ILE A 50 4.48 -0.14 7.40
C ILE A 50 3.41 -0.94 8.12
N LEU A 51 2.40 -1.38 7.37
CA LEU A 51 1.25 -2.09 7.91
C LEU A 51 1.25 -3.53 7.37
N GLU A 52 1.24 -4.48 8.29
CA GLU A 52 0.88 -5.86 7.97
C GLU A 52 -0.64 -5.99 8.16
N VAL A 53 -1.36 -6.33 7.08
CA VAL A 53 -2.81 -6.44 7.09
C VAL A 53 -3.25 -7.74 6.41
N ASP A 54 -4.31 -8.34 6.96
CA ASP A 54 -5.01 -9.42 6.29
C ASP A 54 -5.90 -8.86 5.18
N LEU A 55 -5.67 -9.31 3.95
CA LEU A 55 -6.48 -8.92 2.80
C LEU A 55 -7.56 -9.96 2.52
N SER A 56 -8.83 -9.55 2.65
CA SER A 56 -9.96 -10.32 2.12
C SER A 56 -10.35 -9.78 0.75
N TYR A 57 -10.24 -10.62 -0.29
CA TYR A 57 -10.52 -10.21 -1.67
C TYR A 57 -11.79 -10.92 -2.21
N PRO A 58 -12.97 -10.28 -2.16
CA PRO A 58 -14.25 -10.94 -2.45
C PRO A 58 -14.39 -11.32 -3.92
N ARG A 59 -14.95 -12.52 -4.16
CA ARG A 59 -15.00 -13.17 -5.48
C ARG A 59 -15.59 -12.31 -6.60
N GLN A 60 -16.56 -11.47 -6.27
CA GLN A 60 -17.21 -10.55 -7.22
C GLN A 60 -16.25 -9.54 -7.85
N LEU A 61 -15.18 -9.14 -7.13
CA LEU A 61 -14.15 -8.25 -7.65
C LEU A 61 -13.15 -8.97 -8.55
N HIS A 62 -13.05 -10.30 -8.50
CA HIS A 62 -12.11 -11.06 -9.34
C HIS A 62 -12.49 -10.96 -10.81
N ASP A 63 -13.79 -11.02 -11.11
CA ASP A 63 -14.29 -10.89 -12.48
C ASP A 63 -14.11 -9.45 -13.01
N GLN A 64 -14.28 -8.45 -12.14
CA GLN A 64 -14.10 -7.04 -12.52
C GLN A 64 -12.63 -6.65 -12.72
N HIS A 65 -11.72 -7.17 -11.89
CA HIS A 65 -10.29 -6.85 -11.95
C HIS A 65 -9.48 -7.86 -12.78
N LYS A 66 -10.11 -8.67 -13.63
CA LYS A 66 -9.43 -9.70 -14.44
C LYS A 66 -8.27 -9.16 -15.27
N SER A 67 -8.41 -7.93 -15.78
CA SER A 67 -7.40 -7.29 -16.64
C SER A 67 -6.23 -6.70 -15.85
N ILE A 68 -6.45 -6.28 -14.59
CA ILE A 68 -5.45 -5.68 -13.70
C ILE A 68 -5.77 -6.13 -12.27
N PRO A 69 -5.40 -7.37 -11.90
CA PRO A 69 -5.73 -7.90 -10.58
C PRO A 69 -4.93 -7.16 -9.50
N PHE A 70 -5.61 -6.73 -8.45
CA PHE A 70 -4.98 -6.02 -7.33
C PHE A 70 -3.96 -6.91 -6.59
N CYS A 71 -4.21 -8.21 -6.55
CA CYS A 71 -3.31 -9.20 -5.96
C CYS A 71 -3.21 -10.43 -6.84
N GLN A 72 -2.03 -11.06 -6.85
CA GLN A 72 -1.84 -12.33 -7.54
C GLN A 72 -2.74 -13.41 -6.93
N HIS A 73 -3.50 -14.10 -7.78
CA HIS A 73 -4.31 -15.23 -7.36
C HIS A 73 -3.42 -16.48 -7.33
N ARG A 74 -3.16 -17.02 -6.13
CA ARG A 74 -2.46 -18.30 -6.01
C ARG A 74 -3.47 -19.42 -6.23
N TYR A 75 -3.56 -19.93 -7.46
CA TYR A 75 -4.28 -21.18 -7.70
C TYR A 75 -3.59 -22.33 -6.96
N PRO A 76 -4.33 -23.23 -6.28
CA PRO A 76 -3.79 -24.51 -5.83
C PRO A 76 -3.48 -25.45 -7.01
#